data_AF-A0A5C6CJU0-F1
#
_entry.id   AF-A0A5C6CJU0-F1
#
_cell.length_a   1.000
_cell.length_b   1.000
_cell.length_c   1.000
_cell.angle_alpha   90.00
_cell.angle_beta   90.00
_cell.angle_gamma   90.00
#
_symmetry.space_group_name_H-M   'P 1'
#
loop_
_entity.id
_entity.type
_entity.pdbx_description
1 polymer ?
#
loop_
_entity_poly.entity_id
_entity_poly.type
_entity_poly.pdbx_seq_one_letter_code
_entity_poly.pdbx_strand_id
1 'polypeptide(L)' 'MGATPTGQKDLIAVLDGYRESEQSWSELLIDLKQCGLATSPKIAVGDGALGFWAALRKVFSETQENAVGYTRRPMC' A
#
# COMPACT_ATOMS: atom_id res chain seq x y z
N MET A 1 -6.17 4.65 0.33
CA MET A 1 -6.94 5.00 -0.89
C MET A 1 -6.46 4.14 -2.04
N GLY A 2 -7.36 3.76 -2.95
CA GLY A 2 -7.04 3.01 -4.16
C GLY A 2 -7.46 3.77 -5.41
N ALA A 3 -6.95 3.34 -6.57
CA ALA A 3 -7.37 3.85 -7.86
C ALA A 3 -7.64 2.70 -8.84
N THR A 4 -8.75 2.77 -9.57
CA THR A 4 -9.09 1.80 -10.61
C THR A 4 -8.38 2.13 -11.93
N PRO A 5 -8.36 1.20 -12.91
CA PRO A 5 -7.79 1.46 -14.23
C PRO A 5 -8.47 2.61 -14.99
N THR A 6 -9.73 2.94 -14.66
CA THR A 6 -10.48 4.07 -15.25
C THR A 6 -10.17 5.40 -14.56
N GLY A 7 -9.29 5.41 -13.55
CA GLY A 7 -8.87 6.62 -12.85
C GLY A 7 -9.79 7.04 -11.70
N GLN A 8 -10.80 6.24 -11.36
CA GLN A 8 -11.65 6.47 -10.20
C GLN A 8 -10.85 6.22 -8.92
N LYS A 9 -10.91 7.15 -7.98
CA LYS A 9 -10.19 7.08 -6.70
C LYS A 9 -11.19 6.92 -5.58
N ASP A 10 -11.02 5.87 -4.79
CA ASP A 10 -11.92 5.55 -3.68
C ASP A 10 -11.12 5.30 -2.39
N LEU A 11 -11.75 5.63 -1.27
CA LEU A 11 -11.23 5.28 0.05
C LEU A 11 -11.57 3.81 0.32
N ILE A 12 -10.59 2.94 0.11
CA ILE A 12 -10.77 1.48 0.17
C ILE A 12 -10.69 0.87 1.57
N ALA A 13 -10.00 1.50 2.51
CA ALA A 13 -9.88 1.04 3.89
C ALA A 13 -9.36 2.16 4.80
N VAL A 14 -9.81 2.14 6.06
CA VAL A 14 -9.29 2.95 7.18
C VAL A 14 -9.25 2.03 8.40
N LEU A 15 -8.14 2.04 9.13
CA LEU A 15 -7.95 1.25 10.35
C LEU A 15 -7.32 2.15 11.41
N ASP A 16 -7.75 2.04 12.67
CA ASP A 16 -7.18 2.75 13.82
C ASP A 16 -5.93 2.05 14.40
N GLY A 17 -5.26 1.22 13.59
CA GLY A 17 -4.13 0.39 14.01
C GLY A 17 -2.90 1.17 14.51
N TYR A 18 -1.93 0.42 15.04
CA TYR A 18 -0.70 1.01 15.55
C TYR A 18 0.20 1.54 14.43
N ARG A 19 0.67 2.78 14.60
CA ARG A 19 1.60 3.43 13.66
C ARG A 19 2.81 2.52 13.42
N GLU A 20 3.07 2.24 12.14
CA GLU A 20 4.23 1.47 11.66
C GLU A 20 4.28 -0.03 12.08
N SER A 21 3.22 -0.58 12.65
CA SER A 21 3.14 -2.02 12.95
C SER A 21 2.87 -2.84 11.70
N GLU A 22 3.78 -3.75 11.37
CA GLU A 22 3.59 -4.71 10.27
C GLU A 22 2.32 -5.57 10.44
N GLN A 23 1.99 -5.92 11.68
CA GLN A 23 0.82 -6.75 11.97
C GLN A 23 -0.48 -6.03 11.60
N SER A 24 -0.63 -4.76 12.00
CA SER A 24 -1.81 -3.96 11.67
C SER A 24 -1.94 -3.73 10.16
N TRP A 25 -0.83 -3.57 9.45
CA TRP A 25 -0.86 -3.48 7.98
C TRP A 25 -1.21 -4.80 7.30
N SER A 26 -0.73 -5.93 7.84
CA SER A 26 -1.04 -7.25 7.29
C SER A 26 -2.52 -7.56 7.43
N GLU A 27 -3.12 -7.26 8.59
CA GLU A 27 -4.55 -7.41 8.83
C GLU A 27 -5.37 -6.59 7.84
N LEU A 28 -5.02 -5.32 7.64
CA LEU A 28 -5.69 -4.46 6.65
C LEU A 28 -5.54 -4.98 5.21
N LEU A 29 -4.36 -5.44 4.81
CA LEU A 29 -4.14 -5.95 3.45
C LEU A 29 -4.86 -7.29 3.20
N ILE A 30 -4.95 -8.14 4.22
CA ILE A 30 -5.71 -9.41 4.15
C ILE A 30 -7.20 -9.11 4.05
N ASP A 31 -7.71 -8.18 4.85
CA ASP A 31 -9.12 -7.76 4.81
C ASP A 31 -9.48 -7.20 3.43
N LEU A 32 -8.62 -6.35 2.85
CA LEU A 32 -8.79 -5.86 1.47
C LEU A 32 -8.88 -7.00 0.45
N LYS A 33 -8.06 -8.06 0.60
CA LYS A 33 -8.09 -9.23 -0.28
C LYS A 33 -9.41 -10.01 -0.12
N GLN A 34 -9.91 -10.12 1.11
CA GLN A 34 -11.21 -10.76 1.40
C GLN A 34 -12.39 -9.92 0.87
N CYS A 35 -12.29 -8.59 0.89
CA CYS A 35 -13.27 -7.68 0.32
C CYS A 35 -13.27 -7.60 -1.22
N GLY A 36 -12.47 -8.43 -1.90
CA GLY A 36 -12.49 -8.56 -3.36
C GLY A 36 -11.32 -7.91 -4.09
N LEU A 37 -10.32 -7.37 -3.38
CA LEU A 37 -9.04 -6.98 -3.99
C LEU A 37 -8.17 -8.23 -4.24
N ALA A 38 -8.65 -9.13 -5.10
CA ALA A 38 -7.99 -10.39 -5.42
C ALA A 38 -6.75 -10.20 -6.30
N THR A 39 -6.77 -9.17 -7.15
CA THR A 39 -5.63 -8.82 -8.01
C THR A 39 -4.65 -7.93 -7.26
N SER A 40 -3.37 -8.29 -7.32
CA SER A 40 -2.29 -7.48 -6.76
C SER A 40 -2.28 -6.08 -7.40
N PRO A 41 -2.24 -5.01 -6.59
CA PRO A 41 -2.07 -3.67 -7.14
C PRO A 41 -0.71 -3.58 -7.86
N LYS A 42 -0.66 -2.88 -9.00
CA LYS A 42 0.58 -2.74 -9.79
C LYS A 42 1.64 -1.93 -9.05
N ILE A 43 1.21 -0.89 -8.34
CA ILE A 43 2.08 0.01 -7.59
C ILE A 43 1.40 0.38 -6.28
N ALA A 44 2.16 0.35 -5.20
CA ALA A 44 1.79 0.90 -3.90
C ALA A 44 2.65 2.11 -3.59
N VAL A 45 2.02 3.16 -3.06
CA VAL A 45 2.68 4.43 -2.77
C VAL A 45 2.44 4.80 -1.31
N GLY A 46 3.51 5.12 -0.58
CA GLY A 46 3.43 5.50 0.83
C GLY A 46 4.68 6.25 1.29
N ASP A 47 4.57 7.03 2.35
CA ASP A 47 5.71 7.72 2.97
C ASP A 47 6.17 6.92 4.19
N GLY A 48 7.47 6.59 4.25
CA GLY A 48 8.17 6.15 5.47
C GLY A 48 7.73 4.88 6.21
N ALA A 49 6.66 4.18 5.85
CA ALA A 49 6.12 3.08 6.66
C ALA A 49 6.84 1.73 6.42
N LEU A 50 7.94 1.45 7.13
CA LEU A 50 8.68 0.17 7.04
C LEU A 50 7.79 -1.07 7.27
N GLY A 51 6.88 -1.00 8.25
CA GLY A 51 5.92 -2.07 8.54
C GLY A 51 4.90 -2.30 7.42
N PHE A 52 4.55 -1.26 6.66
CA PHE A 52 3.66 -1.39 5.50
C PHE A 52 4.33 -2.19 4.38
N TRP A 53 5.58 -1.87 4.04
CA TRP A 53 6.31 -2.58 2.99
C TRP A 53 6.56 -4.04 3.33
N ALA A 54 6.87 -4.33 4.60
CA ALA A 54 7.02 -5.71 5.06
C ALA A 54 5.71 -6.52 4.94
N ALA A 55 4.57 -5.93 5.33
CA ALA A 55 3.25 -6.54 5.17
C ALA A 55 2.86 -6.69 3.69
N LEU A 56 3.13 -5.68 2.86
CA LEU A 56 2.82 -5.67 1.44
C LEU A 56 3.51 -6.80 0.70
N ARG A 57 4.81 -7.04 0.95
CA ARG A 57 5.55 -8.16 0.35
C ARG A 57 5.00 -9.54 0.76
N LYS A 58 4.42 -9.65 1.95
CA LYS A 58 3.80 -10.90 2.43
C LYS A 58 2.45 -11.17 1.78
N VAL A 59 1.64 -10.14 1.56
CA VAL A 59 0.26 -10.30 1.07
C VAL A 59 0.16 -10.17 -0.46
N PHE A 60 0.92 -9.24 -1.04
CA PHE A 60 0.97 -8.91 -2.46
C PHE A 60 2.42 -8.85 -2.97
N SER A 61 3.02 -10.03 -3.15
CA SER A 61 4.44 -10.17 -3.56
C SER A 61 4.78 -9.57 -4.92
N GLU A 62 3.81 -9.38 -5.81
CA GLU A 62 4.00 -8.81 -7.15
C GLU A 62 3.86 -7.27 -7.20
N THR A 63 3.46 -6.63 -6.10
CA THR A 63 3.24 -5.19 -6.07
C THR A 63 4.55 -4.41 -5.99
N GLN A 64 4.73 -3.42 -6.86
CA GLN A 64 5.91 -2.54 -6.84
C GLN A 64 5.77 -1.47 -5.75
N GLU A 65 6.85 -1.27 -5.00
CA GLU A 65 6.95 -0.28 -3.92
C GLU A 65 7.46 1.06 -4.45
N ASN A 66 6.76 2.15 -4.15
CA ASN A 66 7.23 3.50 -4.46
C ASN A 66 7.05 4.42 -3.24
N ALA A 67 8.16 4.77 -2.59
CA ALA A 67 8.12 5.69 -1.46
C ALA A 67 7.99 7.14 -1.98
N VAL A 68 7.00 7.89 -1.49
CA VAL A 68 6.93 9.34 -1.75
C VAL A 68 7.91 10.04 -0.83
N GLY A 69 9.18 10.02 -1.22
CA GLY A 69 10.27 10.73 -0.55
C GLY A 69 11.07 11.51 -1.58
N TYR A 70 10.74 12.80 -1.71
CA TYR A 70 11.33 13.82 -2.58
C TYR A 70 11.46 13.44 -4.07
N THR A 71 10.96 14.32 -4.94
CA THR A 71 11.44 14.43 -6.32
C THR A 71 12.94 14.14 -6.37
N ARG A 72 13.37 13.14 -7.15
CA ARG A 72 14.76 13.08 -7.61
C ARG A 72 14.99 14.36 -8.41
N ARG A 73 15.34 15.46 -7.74
CA ARG A 73 15.94 16.60 -8.40
C ARG A 73 17.23 16.05 -9.00
N PRO A 74 17.45 16.16 -10.33
CA PRO A 74 18.79 15.94 -10.85
C PRO A 74 19.71 16.88 -10.07
N MET A 75 20.78 16.33 -9.51
CA MET A 75 21.84 17.15 -8.94
C MET A 75 22.37 18.03 -10.07
N CYS A 76 22.12 19.33 -9.97
CA CYS A 76 22.90 20.34 -10.68
C CYS A 76 24.25 20.49 -9.97
#